data_AF-A0AAD7UKI4-F1
#
_entry.id   AF-A0AAD7UKI4-F1
#
_cell.length_a   1.000
_cell.length_b   1.000
_cell.length_c   1.000
_cell.angle_alpha   90.00
_cell.angle_beta   90.00
_cell.angle_gamma   90.00
#
_symmetry.space_group_name_H-M   'P 1'
#
loop_
_entity.id
_entity.type
_entity.pdbx_description
1 polymer ?
#
loop_
_entity_poly.entity_id
_entity_poly.type
_entity_poly.pdbx_seq_one_letter_code
_entity_poly.pdbx_strand_id
1 'polypeptide(L)'
;MKKSYGAVAREVATPQRRALGLVIAIFLVGVQVRPRPQLVSVKVEAMNDYEKRFGRIMNGAQDELGFVVLELFQPTTLRLEATRCEWHLAFLDDDARTRVGCEIEVEATQVGEYESYVAYAGGRANFVILARYVRREMRDLTRRDFDLYLNGVHAMWKSSSYLANKHLIHSAQKECDSWHGNANFLVAHVAFTMEFEQLLQAKEPRTCAHYWDYTIDAARGEGWVDSPVFEWYGRANNRDHIVSTSTWAYTPLTRGGNVTNAYGLLMAPWNTIRTPFVTRSQQLWGWHHNGKLVDCAKFKYGASQPSFAALISFVDVKLHSKVHAWLGGAWNNVPEIIASEQLVLDQLTITNLPLLLEIKKRLWRSGVARCPDYCGFDGPCECVLNSYFENMTAFQILDYTGAFLDLWDVNITNVTAWDEILHEATNTGWMGTMLSDGSPQDPMFWIIHQMQERLFFALRWYKWTGGLVFDDHYGDPLPHHYFDWSVVDGYPYLPNMTWSRSCPGTLPGDLMAFENLLRNTPTSSRHTNVEFYNMTGPFSIHTNYVYDHLTNFTQCGDIVKQEGTFSS
;
A
#
# COMPACT_ATOMS: atom_id res chain seq x y z
N MET A 1 30.68 -21.10 -39.03
CA MET A 1 30.54 -22.56 -38.87
C MET A 1 29.13 -22.85 -38.39
N LYS A 2 28.26 -23.37 -39.27
CA LYS A 2 26.91 -23.84 -38.92
C LYS A 2 27.03 -25.19 -38.20
N LYS A 3 26.46 -25.33 -37.01
CA LYS A 3 26.22 -26.65 -36.40
C LYS A 3 24.72 -26.84 -36.17
N SER A 4 24.22 -27.88 -36.84
CA SER A 4 22.92 -28.50 -36.74
C SER A 4 22.77 -29.26 -35.41
N TYR A 5 21.64 -29.10 -34.73
CA TYR A 5 21.21 -30.02 -33.67
C TYR A 5 20.26 -31.06 -34.26
N GLY A 6 20.67 -32.33 -34.19
CA GLY A 6 19.86 -33.49 -34.50
C GLY A 6 19.01 -33.89 -33.30
N ALA A 7 17.75 -34.22 -33.57
CA ALA A 7 16.79 -34.74 -32.61
C ALA A 7 17.13 -36.19 -32.25
N VAL A 8 17.13 -36.50 -30.95
CA VAL A 8 17.12 -37.88 -30.42
C VAL A 8 15.81 -38.04 -29.65
N ALA A 9 14.88 -38.78 -30.24
CA ALA A 9 13.69 -39.26 -29.55
C ALA A 9 14.10 -40.42 -28.61
N ARG A 10 13.78 -40.29 -27.32
CA ARG A 10 13.72 -41.42 -26.38
C ARG A 10 12.27 -41.61 -25.97
N GLU A 11 11.74 -42.79 -26.26
CA GLU A 11 10.51 -43.31 -25.69
C GLU A 11 10.68 -43.41 -24.16
N VAL A 12 9.78 -42.77 -23.42
CA VAL A 12 9.60 -42.99 -21.98
C VAL A 12 8.19 -43.51 -21.79
N ALA A 13 8.11 -44.72 -21.24
CA ALA A 13 6.89 -45.43 -20.91
C ALA A 13 6.04 -44.63 -19.88
N THR A 14 4.75 -44.55 -20.15
CA THR A 14 3.72 -43.96 -19.30
C THR A 14 3.38 -44.87 -18.11
N PRO A 15 3.32 -44.35 -16.86
CA PRO A 15 2.62 -45.03 -15.78
C PRO A 15 1.16 -44.57 -15.74
N GLN A 16 0.25 -45.55 -15.77
CA GLN A 16 -1.19 -45.37 -15.55
C GLN A 16 -1.47 -44.67 -14.21
N ARG A 17 -1.99 -43.45 -14.24
CA ARG A 17 -2.60 -42.81 -13.07
C ARG A 17 -4.06 -43.20 -12.97
N ARG A 18 -4.41 -43.93 -11.90
CA ARG A 18 -5.79 -44.10 -11.43
C ARG A 18 -6.33 -42.73 -11.02
N ALA A 19 -7.39 -42.28 -11.68
CA ALA A 19 -8.14 -41.10 -11.30
C ALA A 19 -8.94 -41.40 -10.01
N LEU A 20 -8.50 -40.85 -8.88
CA LEU A 20 -9.38 -40.63 -7.73
C LEU A 20 -10.05 -39.27 -7.96
N GLY A 21 -11.35 -39.29 -8.25
CA GLY A 21 -12.16 -38.07 -8.37
C GLY A 21 -12.29 -37.40 -7.00
N LEU A 22 -11.44 -36.41 -6.75
CA LEU A 22 -11.65 -35.45 -5.68
C LEU A 22 -12.55 -34.33 -6.24
N VAL A 23 -13.82 -34.35 -5.88
CA VAL A 23 -14.76 -33.26 -6.18
C VAL A 23 -14.38 -32.09 -5.26
N ILE A 24 -13.57 -31.16 -5.77
CA ILE A 24 -13.38 -29.85 -5.15
C ILE A 24 -14.64 -29.04 -5.45
N ALA A 25 -15.51 -28.91 -4.46
CA ALA A 25 -16.60 -27.94 -4.50
C ALA A 25 -15.99 -26.54 -4.42
N ILE A 26 -15.77 -25.92 -5.57
CA ILE A 26 -15.46 -24.49 -5.66
C ILE A 26 -16.75 -23.76 -5.27
N PHE A 27 -16.79 -23.22 -4.05
CA PHE A 27 -17.78 -22.22 -3.68
C PHE A 27 -17.50 -20.97 -4.49
N LEU A 28 -18.13 -20.85 -5.66
CA LEU A 28 -18.34 -19.55 -6.30
C LEU A 28 -19.26 -18.76 -5.36
N VAL A 29 -18.65 -18.02 -4.43
CA VAL A 29 -19.32 -16.92 -3.76
C VAL A 29 -19.48 -15.83 -4.81
N GLY A 30 -20.46 -16.02 -5.70
CA GLY A 30 -20.95 -14.93 -6.52
C GLY A 30 -21.43 -13.87 -5.55
N VAL A 31 -20.80 -12.70 -5.56
CA VAL A 31 -21.32 -11.52 -4.86
C VAL A 31 -22.74 -11.34 -5.38
N GLN A 32 -23.71 -11.76 -4.56
CA GLN A 32 -25.10 -11.80 -4.95
C GLN A 32 -25.58 -10.35 -4.87
N VAL A 33 -25.36 -9.60 -5.96
CA VAL A 33 -25.90 -8.25 -6.10
C VAL A 33 -27.41 -8.40 -6.06
N ARG A 34 -28.03 -8.04 -4.92
CA ARG A 34 -29.49 -8.11 -4.77
C ARG A 34 -30.11 -7.28 -5.90
N PRO A 35 -31.06 -7.84 -6.67
CA PRO A 35 -31.73 -7.08 -7.73
C PRO A 35 -32.35 -5.82 -7.12
N ARG A 36 -32.10 -4.66 -7.75
CA ARG A 36 -32.62 -3.36 -7.31
C ARG A 36 -34.15 -3.46 -7.19
N PRO A 37 -34.76 -3.29 -6.00
CA PRO A 37 -36.19 -3.07 -5.93
C PRO A 37 -36.51 -1.81 -6.74
N GLN A 38 -37.59 -1.84 -7.53
CA GLN A 38 -38.13 -0.65 -8.19
C GLN A 38 -38.60 0.31 -7.09
N LEU A 39 -37.68 1.13 -6.58
CA LEU A 39 -37.94 2.15 -5.59
C LEU A 39 -38.58 3.35 -6.29
N VAL A 40 -39.74 3.76 -5.78
CA VAL A 40 -40.28 5.10 -6.03
C VAL A 40 -39.17 6.10 -5.69
N SER A 41 -38.83 6.99 -6.64
CA SER A 41 -37.61 7.82 -6.67
C SER A 41 -37.63 8.97 -5.66
N VAL A 42 -37.94 8.67 -4.40
CA VAL A 42 -37.86 9.64 -3.33
C VAL A 42 -36.40 9.73 -2.89
N LYS A 43 -35.77 10.89 -3.14
CA LYS A 43 -34.38 11.13 -2.81
C LYS A 43 -34.27 11.53 -1.34
N VAL A 44 -33.69 10.66 -0.52
CA VAL A 44 -33.22 11.01 0.83
C VAL A 44 -31.86 11.69 0.69
N GLU A 45 -31.72 12.86 1.28
CA GLU A 45 -30.44 13.56 1.36
C GLU A 45 -29.81 13.34 2.73
N ALA A 46 -28.51 13.10 2.75
CA ALA A 46 -27.69 13.11 3.96
C ALA A 46 -26.60 14.15 3.79
N MET A 47 -26.39 14.95 4.83
CA MET A 47 -25.42 16.02 4.81
C MET A 47 -24.87 16.29 6.20
N ASN A 48 -23.58 16.10 6.41
CA ASN A 48 -22.87 16.56 7.60
C ASN A 48 -22.10 17.88 7.33
N ASP A 49 -21.42 18.42 8.33
CA ASP A 49 -20.66 19.67 8.18
C ASP A 49 -19.49 19.58 7.18
N TYR A 50 -18.92 18.39 7.01
CA TYR A 50 -17.92 18.14 5.99
C TYR A 50 -18.54 18.26 4.59
N GLU A 51 -19.67 17.60 4.36
CA GLU A 51 -20.36 17.60 3.08
C GLU A 51 -20.86 18.99 2.68
N LYS A 52 -21.26 19.82 3.64
CA LYS A 52 -21.59 21.24 3.41
C LYS A 52 -20.39 22.04 2.88
N ARG A 53 -19.18 21.72 3.32
CA ARG A 53 -17.95 22.44 2.96
C ARG A 53 -17.32 21.97 1.67
N PHE A 54 -17.28 20.66 1.45
CA PHE A 54 -16.47 20.03 0.41
C PHE A 54 -17.28 19.24 -0.63
N GLY A 55 -18.60 19.16 -0.44
CA GLY A 55 -19.49 18.34 -1.27
C GLY A 55 -19.67 16.93 -0.73
N ARG A 56 -20.52 16.14 -1.41
CA ARG A 56 -20.97 14.82 -0.92
C ARG A 56 -19.82 13.83 -0.76
N ILE A 57 -19.93 12.98 0.27
CA ILE A 57 -19.03 11.83 0.47
C ILE A 57 -19.06 10.92 -0.78
N MET A 58 -17.90 10.35 -1.11
CA MET A 58 -17.64 9.60 -2.33
C MET A 58 -17.96 10.39 -3.62
N ASN A 59 -17.86 11.73 -3.57
CA ASN A 59 -18.25 12.63 -4.67
C ASN A 59 -19.67 12.39 -5.21
N GLY A 60 -20.61 11.96 -4.36
CA GLY A 60 -21.99 11.68 -4.77
C GLY A 60 -22.23 10.32 -5.42
N ALA A 61 -21.20 9.45 -5.53
CA ALA A 61 -21.34 8.07 -6.00
C ALA A 61 -22.43 7.28 -5.23
N GLN A 62 -22.69 7.65 -3.97
CA GLN A 62 -23.77 7.11 -3.16
C GLN A 62 -25.18 7.26 -3.79
N ASP A 63 -25.43 8.33 -4.54
CA ASP A 63 -26.72 8.59 -5.19
C ASP A 63 -27.06 7.51 -6.22
N GLU A 64 -26.04 7.00 -6.94
CA GLU A 64 -26.20 5.97 -7.98
C GLU A 64 -26.35 4.55 -7.39
N LEU A 65 -25.92 4.37 -6.15
CA LEU A 65 -25.91 3.08 -5.44
C LEU A 65 -27.21 2.83 -4.67
N GLY A 66 -27.99 3.87 -4.38
CA GLY A 66 -29.25 3.75 -3.65
C GLY A 66 -29.08 3.50 -2.15
N PHE A 67 -27.93 3.89 -1.59
CA PHE A 67 -27.72 3.93 -0.14
C PHE A 67 -27.29 5.32 0.32
N VAL A 68 -27.46 5.56 1.62
CA VAL A 68 -27.03 6.77 2.32
C VAL A 68 -25.81 6.43 3.15
N VAL A 69 -24.72 7.19 3.02
CA VAL A 69 -23.56 7.05 3.91
C VAL A 69 -23.75 7.94 5.14
N LEU A 70 -23.61 7.36 6.33
CA LEU A 70 -23.44 8.13 7.56
C LEU A 70 -21.99 8.03 8.03
N GLU A 71 -21.34 9.17 8.22
CA GLU A 71 -20.05 9.20 8.86
C GLU A 71 -20.17 8.93 10.35
N LEU A 72 -19.32 8.05 10.87
CA LEU A 72 -19.33 7.77 12.30
C LEU A 72 -18.91 8.95 13.16
N PHE A 73 -19.58 9.10 14.30
CA PHE A 73 -19.31 10.14 15.30
C PHE A 73 -19.39 11.57 14.76
N GLN A 74 -20.12 11.76 13.67
CA GLN A 74 -20.43 13.05 13.08
C GLN A 74 -21.95 13.21 13.03
N PRO A 75 -22.49 14.33 13.52
CA PRO A 75 -23.88 14.67 13.29
C PRO A 75 -24.16 14.82 11.79
N THR A 76 -25.13 14.08 11.28
CA THR A 76 -25.57 14.12 9.90
C THR A 76 -27.05 14.51 9.85
N THR A 77 -27.37 15.51 9.04
CA THR A 77 -28.75 15.89 8.76
C THR A 77 -29.30 14.97 7.67
N LEU A 78 -30.36 14.22 7.98
CA LEU A 78 -31.18 13.52 6.99
C LEU A 78 -32.37 14.39 6.59
N ARG A 79 -32.59 14.55 5.29
CA ARG A 79 -33.65 15.40 4.75
C ARG A 79 -34.46 14.70 3.67
N LEU A 80 -35.76 14.95 3.68
CA LEU A 80 -36.69 14.55 2.63
C LEU A 80 -37.56 15.74 2.20
N GLU A 81 -37.70 15.96 0.90
CA GLU A 81 -38.61 16.99 0.38
C GLU A 81 -40.07 16.51 0.42
N ALA A 82 -40.68 16.60 1.60
CA ALA A 82 -42.10 16.35 1.82
C ALA A 82 -42.68 17.26 2.91
N THR A 83 -44.01 17.25 3.07
CA THR A 83 -44.71 18.09 4.06
C THR A 83 -44.80 17.48 5.45
N ARG A 84 -44.76 16.15 5.53
CA ARG A 84 -44.77 15.37 6.78
C ARG A 84 -43.94 14.12 6.58
N CYS A 85 -43.04 13.86 7.51
CA CYS A 85 -42.12 12.73 7.48
C CYS A 85 -42.00 12.12 8.88
N GLU A 86 -41.94 10.80 8.90
CA GLU A 86 -41.65 9.98 10.07
C GLU A 86 -40.56 8.98 9.67
N TRP A 87 -39.37 9.15 10.24
CA TRP A 87 -38.21 8.33 9.96
C TRP A 87 -38.16 7.15 10.91
N HIS A 88 -37.87 5.97 10.38
CA HIS A 88 -37.64 4.74 11.14
C HIS A 88 -36.24 4.23 10.81
N LEU A 89 -35.33 4.39 11.76
CA LEU A 89 -33.89 4.20 11.57
C LEU A 89 -33.40 3.02 12.41
N ALA A 90 -32.97 1.94 11.75
CA ALA A 90 -32.63 0.70 12.44
C ALA A 90 -31.32 0.75 13.27
N PHE A 91 -30.47 1.75 13.06
CA PHE A 91 -29.22 1.91 13.81
C PHE A 91 -29.38 2.62 15.16
N LEU A 92 -30.57 3.15 15.45
CA LEU A 92 -30.87 3.76 16.74
C LEU A 92 -31.39 2.68 17.70
N ASP A 93 -31.13 2.89 18.99
CA ASP A 93 -31.70 2.07 20.08
C ASP A 93 -33.23 2.08 20.01
N ASP A 94 -33.88 1.03 20.55
CA ASP A 94 -35.32 0.77 20.37
C ASP A 94 -36.21 1.99 20.64
N ASP A 95 -35.93 2.75 21.70
CA ASP A 95 -36.71 3.94 22.10
C ASP A 95 -36.48 5.17 21.19
N ALA A 96 -35.42 5.19 20.38
CA ALA A 96 -35.00 6.30 19.53
C ALA A 96 -35.21 6.06 18.02
N ARG A 97 -35.71 4.89 17.61
CA ARG A 97 -35.85 4.51 16.20
C ARG A 97 -36.75 5.41 15.37
N THR A 98 -37.74 6.04 15.99
CA THR A 98 -38.69 6.91 15.30
C THR A 98 -38.37 8.39 15.53
N ARG A 99 -38.22 9.15 14.44
CA ARG A 99 -38.03 10.61 14.47
C ARG A 99 -39.07 11.31 13.60
N VAL A 100 -39.64 12.40 14.08
CA VAL A 100 -40.68 13.16 13.38
C VAL A 100 -40.08 14.46 12.84
N GLY A 101 -40.43 14.80 11.59
CA GLY A 101 -39.92 15.97 10.88
C GLY A 101 -39.27 15.57 9.57
N CYS A 102 -39.35 16.41 8.54
CA CYS A 102 -38.74 16.13 7.23
C CYS A 102 -37.24 16.45 7.15
N GLU A 103 -36.71 17.00 8.24
CA GLU A 103 -35.28 17.20 8.46
C GLU A 103 -34.99 16.76 9.90
N ILE A 104 -34.06 15.82 10.06
CA ILE A 104 -33.67 15.27 11.37
C ILE A 104 -32.14 15.21 11.45
N GLU A 105 -31.59 15.37 12.65
CA GLU A 105 -30.17 15.15 12.92
C GLU A 105 -29.97 13.78 13.57
N VAL A 106 -29.00 13.04 13.07
CA VAL A 106 -28.65 11.70 13.55
C VAL A 106 -27.14 11.54 13.63
N GLU A 107 -26.69 10.67 14.53
CA GLU A 107 -25.28 10.30 14.66
C GLU A 107 -25.20 8.78 14.77
N ALA A 108 -24.31 8.16 13.99
CA ALA A 108 -24.00 6.74 14.10
C ALA A 108 -22.68 6.56 14.87
N THR A 109 -22.65 5.62 15.83
CA THR A 109 -21.46 5.35 16.66
C THR A 109 -20.86 3.97 16.40
N GLN A 110 -21.50 3.19 15.52
CA GLN A 110 -21.03 1.88 15.11
C GLN A 110 -21.16 1.76 13.60
N VAL A 111 -20.10 1.28 12.95
CA VAL A 111 -20.19 0.93 11.52
C VAL A 111 -21.31 -0.10 11.38
N GLY A 112 -21.99 -0.13 10.25
CA GLY A 112 -23.06 -1.10 10.02
C GLY A 112 -23.82 -0.83 8.74
N GLU A 113 -24.67 -1.77 8.39
CA GLU A 113 -25.66 -1.64 7.32
C GLU A 113 -27.04 -1.74 7.97
N TYR A 114 -27.88 -0.74 7.71
CA TYR A 114 -29.14 -0.59 8.42
C TYR A 114 -30.26 -0.32 7.44
N GLU A 115 -31.16 -1.29 7.29
CA GLU A 115 -32.40 -1.11 6.54
C GLU A 115 -33.28 -0.09 7.26
N SER A 116 -33.55 1.03 6.60
CA SER A 116 -34.30 2.16 7.15
C SER A 116 -35.43 2.56 6.21
N TYR A 117 -36.40 3.30 6.73
CA TYR A 117 -37.44 3.86 5.89
C TYR A 117 -37.96 5.18 6.42
N VAL A 118 -38.54 5.98 5.53
CA VAL A 118 -39.26 7.20 5.87
C VAL A 118 -40.70 7.08 5.37
N ALA A 119 -41.64 7.21 6.29
CA ALA A 119 -43.06 7.35 5.98
C ALA A 119 -43.35 8.83 5.74
N TYR A 120 -44.06 9.15 4.66
CA TYR A 120 -44.43 10.51 4.28
C TYR A 120 -45.83 10.54 3.68
N ALA A 121 -46.40 11.72 3.48
CA ALA A 121 -47.79 11.85 3.00
C ALA A 121 -48.07 11.13 1.66
N GLY A 122 -47.04 10.93 0.82
CA GLY A 122 -47.13 10.24 -0.46
C GLY A 122 -46.77 8.75 -0.44
N GLY A 123 -46.46 8.17 0.73
CA GLY A 123 -46.15 6.75 0.85
C GLY A 123 -44.99 6.44 1.79
N ARG A 124 -44.22 5.41 1.44
CA ARG A 124 -43.05 4.95 2.20
C ARG A 124 -41.87 4.78 1.26
N ALA A 125 -40.74 5.38 1.61
CA ALA A 125 -39.46 5.20 0.91
C ALA A 125 -38.53 4.36 1.78
N ASN A 126 -38.12 3.19 1.29
CA ASN A 126 -37.12 2.35 1.95
C ASN A 126 -35.74 2.68 1.40
N PHE A 127 -34.72 2.65 2.25
CA PHE A 127 -33.34 2.91 1.87
C PHE A 127 -32.39 2.19 2.82
N VAL A 128 -31.14 2.03 2.39
CA VAL A 128 -30.08 1.43 3.20
C VAL A 128 -29.18 2.53 3.71
N ILE A 129 -28.85 2.49 5.00
CA ILE A 129 -27.83 3.35 5.60
C ILE A 129 -26.55 2.54 5.79
N LEU A 130 -25.44 3.04 5.25
CA LEU A 130 -24.10 2.54 5.51
C LEU A 130 -23.41 3.48 6.50
N ALA A 131 -23.35 3.11 7.77
CA ALA A 131 -22.52 3.84 8.73
C ALA A 131 -21.07 3.39 8.56
N ARG A 132 -20.16 4.32 8.26
CA ARG A 132 -18.76 4.05 7.89
C ARG A 132 -17.84 5.14 8.42
N TYR A 133 -16.57 4.80 8.63
CA TYR A 133 -15.53 5.83 8.76
C TYR A 133 -15.29 6.50 7.41
N VAL A 134 -15.01 7.80 7.41
CA VAL A 134 -14.65 8.53 6.19
C VAL A 134 -13.17 8.89 6.27
N ARG A 135 -12.36 8.21 5.46
CA ARG A 135 -10.96 8.59 5.25
C ARG A 135 -10.95 9.86 4.43
N ARG A 136 -10.22 10.86 4.92
CA ARG A 136 -10.22 12.23 4.41
C ARG A 136 -8.81 12.66 4.06
N GLU A 137 -8.70 13.60 3.15
CA GLU A 137 -7.44 14.30 2.90
C GLU A 137 -7.06 15.09 4.16
N MET A 138 -5.80 14.95 4.63
CA MET A 138 -5.37 15.53 5.91
C MET A 138 -5.56 17.06 6.01
N ARG A 139 -5.51 17.81 4.90
CA ARG A 139 -5.70 19.27 4.86
C ARG A 139 -7.18 19.67 4.93
N ASP A 140 -8.09 18.76 4.65
CA ASP A 140 -9.54 19.01 4.69
C ASP A 140 -10.13 18.73 6.09
N LEU A 141 -9.37 18.06 6.95
CA LEU A 141 -9.72 17.86 8.36
C LEU A 141 -9.95 19.20 9.07
N THR A 142 -10.97 19.25 9.94
CA THR A 142 -11.07 20.35 10.89
C THR A 142 -9.87 20.31 11.84
N ARG A 143 -9.51 21.44 12.46
CA ARG A 143 -8.42 21.46 13.45
C ARG A 143 -8.66 20.44 14.57
N ARG A 144 -9.92 20.30 15.01
CA ARG A 144 -10.32 19.31 16.01
C ARG A 144 -10.07 17.87 15.52
N ASP A 145 -10.55 17.50 14.34
CA ASP A 145 -10.38 16.14 13.80
C ASP A 145 -8.90 15.81 13.56
N PHE A 146 -8.15 16.79 13.08
CA PHE A 146 -6.71 16.69 12.88
C PHE A 146 -5.97 16.44 14.21
N ASP A 147 -6.31 17.20 15.26
CA ASP A 147 -5.72 17.01 16.59
C ASP A 147 -6.13 15.64 17.19
N LEU A 148 -7.38 15.18 16.99
CA LEU A 148 -7.82 13.84 17.41
C LEU A 148 -7.01 12.75 16.73
N TYR A 149 -6.83 12.86 15.41
CA TYR A 149 -6.04 11.93 14.63
C TYR A 149 -4.58 11.89 15.12
N LEU A 150 -3.87 13.03 15.14
CA LEU A 150 -2.45 13.04 15.52
C LEU A 150 -2.23 12.59 16.97
N ASN A 151 -3.09 12.99 17.91
CA ASN A 151 -3.01 12.53 19.29
C ASN A 151 -3.26 11.02 19.41
N GLY A 152 -4.20 10.49 18.63
CA GLY A 152 -4.47 9.05 18.54
C GLY A 152 -3.25 8.27 18.03
N VAL A 153 -2.66 8.70 16.90
CA VAL A 153 -1.46 8.09 16.32
C VAL A 153 -0.29 8.14 17.31
N HIS A 154 -0.07 9.28 17.96
CA HIS A 154 0.96 9.43 18.98
C HIS A 154 0.71 8.54 20.21
N ALA A 155 -0.54 8.43 20.67
CA ALA A 155 -0.90 7.57 21.81
C ALA A 155 -0.69 6.08 21.54
N MET A 156 -0.90 5.62 20.30
CA MET A 156 -0.64 4.23 19.91
C MET A 156 0.82 3.96 19.52
N TRP A 157 1.70 4.97 19.53
CA TRP A 157 3.05 4.84 19.00
C TRP A 157 3.89 3.74 19.66
N LYS A 158 3.60 3.36 20.91
CA LYS A 158 4.24 2.19 21.55
C LYS A 158 3.99 0.89 20.77
N SER A 159 2.86 0.78 20.07
CA SER A 159 2.49 -0.33 19.20
C SER A 159 3.11 -0.24 17.80
N SER A 160 3.84 0.83 17.45
CA SER A 160 4.53 0.92 16.16
C SER A 160 5.59 -0.18 16.01
N SER A 161 6.19 -0.62 17.13
CA SER A 161 7.10 -1.76 17.20
C SER A 161 6.48 -3.06 16.66
N TYR A 162 5.24 -3.35 17.07
CA TYR A 162 4.49 -4.52 16.62
C TYR A 162 4.23 -4.46 15.12
N LEU A 163 3.77 -3.30 14.63
CA LEU A 163 3.48 -3.10 13.21
C LEU A 163 4.76 -3.17 12.36
N ALA A 164 5.84 -2.52 12.80
CA ALA A 164 7.14 -2.57 12.13
C ALA A 164 7.73 -3.98 12.10
N ASN A 165 7.68 -4.72 13.21
CA ASN A 165 8.15 -6.10 13.24
C ASN A 165 7.31 -7.01 12.32
N LYS A 166 5.98 -6.84 12.30
CA LYS A 166 5.12 -7.58 11.38
C LYS A 166 5.49 -7.27 9.92
N HIS A 167 5.64 -6.00 9.57
CA HIS A 167 6.05 -5.60 8.23
C HIS A 167 7.39 -6.21 7.84
N LEU A 168 8.41 -6.14 8.71
CA LEU A 168 9.74 -6.70 8.45
C LEU A 168 9.75 -8.22 8.32
N ILE A 169 8.93 -8.93 9.10
CA ILE A 169 8.76 -10.39 8.94
C ILE A 169 8.25 -10.73 7.54
N HIS A 170 7.45 -9.86 6.93
CA HIS A 170 6.87 -10.14 5.62
C HIS A 170 7.61 -9.49 4.45
N SER A 171 8.43 -8.47 4.68
CA SER A 171 9.15 -7.71 3.64
C SER A 171 10.67 -7.85 3.69
N ALA A 172 11.26 -8.23 4.81
CA ALA A 172 12.71 -8.26 5.02
C ALA A 172 13.26 -9.64 5.46
N GLN A 173 12.48 -10.70 5.27
CA GLN A 173 12.95 -12.06 5.41
C GLN A 173 13.95 -12.46 4.33
N LYS A 174 14.82 -13.41 4.67
CA LYS A 174 15.92 -13.86 3.81
C LYS A 174 15.42 -14.69 2.63
N GLU A 175 14.30 -15.38 2.83
CA GLU A 175 13.72 -16.31 1.89
C GLU A 175 12.98 -15.59 0.75
N CYS A 176 12.18 -14.57 1.08
CA CYS A 176 11.46 -13.76 0.10
C CYS A 176 10.81 -12.50 0.70
N ASP A 177 10.20 -11.68 -0.17
CA ASP A 177 9.30 -10.58 0.17
C ASP A 177 7.86 -10.97 -0.20
N SER A 178 7.02 -11.13 0.80
CA SER A 178 5.61 -11.53 0.63
C SER A 178 4.66 -10.35 0.51
N TRP A 179 5.10 -9.14 0.81
CA TRP A 179 4.27 -7.93 0.83
C TRP A 179 4.63 -6.90 -0.25
N HIS A 180 5.74 -7.09 -0.97
CA HIS A 180 6.13 -6.26 -2.13
C HIS A 180 6.47 -7.10 -3.36
N GLY A 181 6.51 -6.43 -4.51
CA GLY A 181 6.85 -6.96 -5.83
C GLY A 181 5.77 -7.83 -6.47
N ASN A 182 4.68 -8.15 -5.78
CA ASN A 182 3.75 -9.21 -6.17
C ASN A 182 2.28 -8.80 -6.02
N ALA A 183 1.35 -9.66 -6.51
CA ALA A 183 -0.09 -9.39 -6.51
C ALA A 183 -0.69 -9.13 -5.11
N ASN A 184 -0.04 -9.61 -4.05
CA ASN A 184 -0.42 -9.38 -2.67
C ASN A 184 -0.10 -7.97 -2.16
N PHE A 185 0.73 -7.18 -2.85
CA PHE A 185 1.19 -5.88 -2.36
C PHE A 185 0.06 -5.00 -1.83
N LEU A 186 -0.94 -4.71 -2.68
CA LEU A 186 -2.03 -3.81 -2.27
C LEU A 186 -2.92 -4.45 -1.23
N VAL A 187 -3.22 -5.74 -1.36
CA VAL A 187 -4.11 -6.48 -0.44
C VAL A 187 -3.51 -6.52 0.97
N ALA A 188 -2.21 -6.81 1.07
CA ALA A 188 -1.47 -6.77 2.33
C ALA A 188 -1.45 -5.36 2.94
N HIS A 189 -1.19 -4.32 2.16
CA HIS A 189 -1.14 -2.94 2.67
C HIS A 189 -2.52 -2.38 3.06
N VAL A 190 -3.59 -2.78 2.38
CA VAL A 190 -4.97 -2.47 2.80
C VAL A 190 -5.26 -3.11 4.15
N ALA A 191 -4.98 -4.41 4.28
CA ALA A 191 -5.17 -5.13 5.54
C ALA A 191 -4.31 -4.54 6.68
N PHE A 192 -3.07 -4.17 6.39
CA PHE A 192 -2.16 -3.55 7.36
C PHE A 192 -2.64 -2.17 7.80
N THR A 193 -3.13 -1.36 6.87
CA THR A 193 -3.74 -0.05 7.19
C THR A 193 -5.00 -0.21 8.02
N MET A 194 -5.83 -1.24 7.75
CA MET A 194 -6.99 -1.56 8.58
C MET A 194 -6.61 -2.00 9.99
N GLU A 195 -5.55 -2.80 10.15
CA GLU A 195 -5.04 -3.18 11.48
C GLU A 195 -4.55 -1.95 12.25
N PHE A 196 -3.79 -1.08 11.61
CA PHE A 196 -3.39 0.21 12.19
C PHE A 196 -4.62 1.04 12.61
N GLU A 197 -5.62 1.14 11.74
CA GLU A 197 -6.84 1.88 12.00
C GLU A 197 -7.63 1.31 13.21
N GLN A 198 -7.70 -0.01 13.36
CA GLN A 198 -8.31 -0.63 14.54
C GLN A 198 -7.55 -0.31 15.83
N LEU A 199 -6.22 -0.32 15.78
CA LEU A 199 -5.38 0.07 16.93
C LEU A 199 -5.54 1.55 17.27
N LEU A 200 -5.68 2.41 16.25
CA LEU A 200 -5.98 3.82 16.41
C LEU A 200 -7.35 4.02 17.06
N GLN A 201 -8.38 3.34 16.57
CA GLN A 201 -9.76 3.41 17.06
C GLN A 201 -9.92 2.85 18.48
N ALA A 202 -9.06 1.91 18.90
CA ALA A 202 -8.98 1.47 20.28
C ALA A 202 -8.49 2.57 21.25
N LYS A 203 -7.86 3.63 20.73
CA LYS A 203 -7.43 4.82 21.51
C LYS A 203 -8.33 6.02 21.29
N GLU A 204 -8.73 6.26 20.05
CA GLU A 204 -9.60 7.36 19.65
C GLU A 204 -10.62 6.85 18.63
N PRO A 205 -11.82 6.42 19.07
CA PRO A 205 -12.81 5.82 18.18
C PRO A 205 -13.37 6.82 17.16
N ARG A 206 -13.20 8.13 17.34
CA ARG A 206 -13.78 9.16 16.45
C ARG A 206 -12.93 9.47 15.21
N THR A 207 -11.86 8.72 14.97
CA THR A 207 -10.96 8.95 13.83
C THR A 207 -10.64 7.65 13.09
N CYS A 208 -10.00 7.76 11.93
CA CYS A 208 -9.62 6.64 11.08
C CYS A 208 -8.29 6.93 10.36
N ALA A 209 -7.84 6.02 9.48
CA ALA A 209 -6.60 6.21 8.76
C ALA A 209 -6.76 7.19 7.57
N HIS A 210 -6.81 8.49 7.89
CA HIS A 210 -6.81 9.59 6.92
C HIS A 210 -5.55 9.56 6.02
N TYR A 211 -5.58 10.28 4.90
CA TYR A 211 -4.57 10.14 3.84
C TYR A 211 -3.98 11.47 3.40
N TRP A 212 -2.74 11.41 2.91
CA TRP A 212 -2.06 12.52 2.27
C TRP A 212 -2.16 12.37 0.75
N ASP A 213 -2.89 13.27 0.10
CA ASP A 213 -2.90 13.37 -1.35
C ASP A 213 -1.62 14.06 -1.84
N TYR A 214 -0.56 13.28 -1.98
CA TYR A 214 0.74 13.76 -2.43
C TYR A 214 0.73 14.24 -3.90
N THR A 215 -0.33 14.02 -4.67
CA THR A 215 -0.45 14.61 -6.02
C THR A 215 -0.66 16.13 -5.96
N ILE A 216 -1.25 16.63 -4.86
CA ILE A 216 -1.41 18.06 -4.60
C ILE A 216 -0.05 18.73 -4.43
N ASP A 217 0.86 18.07 -3.71
CA ASP A 217 2.20 18.60 -3.49
C ASP A 217 3.12 18.34 -4.69
N ALA A 218 2.92 17.25 -5.43
CA ALA A 218 3.60 17.01 -6.70
C ALA A 218 3.34 18.12 -7.73
N ALA A 219 2.13 18.70 -7.75
CA ALA A 219 1.80 19.82 -8.63
C ALA A 219 2.63 21.09 -8.35
N ARG A 220 3.27 21.18 -7.18
CA ARG A 220 4.18 22.28 -6.81
C ARG A 220 5.61 22.08 -7.33
N GLY A 221 5.90 20.95 -7.97
CA GLY A 221 7.26 20.58 -8.35
C GLY A 221 8.17 20.55 -7.11
N GLU A 222 9.36 21.15 -7.21
CA GLU A 222 10.36 21.20 -6.14
C GLU A 222 9.84 21.76 -4.80
N GLY A 223 8.78 22.57 -4.82
CA GLY A 223 8.14 23.09 -3.60
C GLY A 223 7.35 22.06 -2.78
N TRP A 224 7.32 20.78 -3.15
CA TRP A 224 6.62 19.76 -2.34
C TRP A 224 7.20 19.60 -0.93
N VAL A 225 8.49 19.87 -0.75
CA VAL A 225 9.15 19.86 0.57
C VAL A 225 8.61 20.93 1.51
N ASP A 226 7.89 21.93 0.99
CA ASP A 226 7.18 22.96 1.74
C ASP A 226 5.73 22.56 2.05
N SER A 227 5.34 21.30 1.80
CA SER A 227 4.04 20.78 2.20
C SER A 227 3.85 20.91 3.72
N PRO A 228 2.68 21.37 4.20
CA PRO A 228 2.38 21.45 5.63
C PRO A 228 2.47 20.09 6.33
N VAL A 229 2.40 18.99 5.59
CA VAL A 229 2.62 17.64 6.11
C VAL A 229 3.96 17.53 6.85
N PHE A 230 5.01 18.22 6.40
CA PHE A 230 6.31 18.22 7.10
C PHE A 230 6.33 19.04 8.39
N GLU A 231 5.39 19.97 8.57
CA GLU A 231 5.22 20.67 9.85
C GLU A 231 4.55 19.74 10.88
N TRP A 232 3.61 18.92 10.42
CA TRP A 232 2.86 17.98 11.24
C TRP A 232 3.67 16.75 11.63
N TYR A 233 4.44 16.21 10.68
CA TYR A 233 5.22 14.97 10.82
C TYR A 233 6.72 15.19 11.00
N GLY A 234 7.13 16.45 11.13
CA GLY A 234 8.50 16.85 11.40
C GLY A 234 9.41 16.86 10.16
N ARG A 235 10.51 17.61 10.30
CA ARG A 235 11.58 17.73 9.32
C ARG A 235 12.84 17.07 9.88
N ALA A 236 13.57 16.36 9.02
CA ALA A 236 14.90 15.90 9.36
C ALA A 236 15.91 17.05 9.30
N ASN A 237 16.91 17.02 10.19
CA ASN A 237 18.04 17.92 10.05
C ASN A 237 19.06 17.35 9.05
N ASN A 238 19.82 18.23 8.40
CA ASN A 238 20.75 17.83 7.33
C ASN A 238 22.04 17.16 7.83
N ARG A 239 22.31 17.15 9.13
CA ARG A 239 23.60 16.68 9.68
C ARG A 239 23.57 15.19 9.97
N ASP A 240 22.53 14.72 10.66
CA ASP A 240 22.39 13.33 11.08
C ASP A 240 21.11 12.68 10.53
N HIS A 241 20.35 13.43 9.72
CA HIS A 241 19.11 13.01 9.08
C HIS A 241 17.99 12.66 10.06
N ILE A 242 18.12 12.98 11.35
CA ILE A 242 17.09 12.70 12.36
C ILE A 242 15.94 13.70 12.25
N VAL A 243 14.70 13.18 12.26
CA VAL A 243 13.50 14.01 12.41
C VAL A 243 13.59 14.79 13.72
N SER A 244 13.67 16.11 13.63
CA SER A 244 14.08 16.99 14.74
C SER A 244 13.06 18.07 15.10
N THR A 245 11.91 18.10 14.41
CA THR A 245 10.82 19.04 14.65
C THR A 245 9.49 18.31 14.80
N SER A 246 8.44 19.05 15.17
CA SER A 246 7.08 18.56 15.50
C SER A 246 7.02 17.67 16.76
N THR A 247 5.86 17.07 17.03
CA THR A 247 5.70 16.08 18.10
C THR A 247 6.49 14.79 17.88
N TRP A 248 6.99 14.58 16.65
CA TRP A 248 7.75 13.39 16.25
C TRP A 248 9.26 13.59 16.30
N ALA A 249 9.74 14.73 16.81
CA ALA A 249 11.16 15.00 16.98
C ALA A 249 11.81 13.91 17.85
N TYR A 250 12.94 13.36 17.37
CA TYR A 250 13.72 12.33 18.04
C TYR A 250 12.89 11.08 18.40
N THR A 251 11.93 10.72 17.54
CA THR A 251 11.16 9.48 17.69
C THR A 251 12.12 8.29 17.66
N PRO A 252 12.22 7.48 18.73
CA PRO A 252 13.16 6.38 18.79
C PRO A 252 12.71 5.21 17.92
N LEU A 253 13.66 4.55 17.28
CA LEU A 253 13.45 3.25 16.65
C LEU A 253 13.47 2.16 17.72
N THR A 254 12.59 1.18 17.56
CA THR A 254 12.53 0.03 18.45
C THR A 254 13.71 -0.90 18.22
N ARG A 255 14.19 -1.49 19.32
CA ARG A 255 15.21 -2.54 19.32
C ARG A 255 14.61 -3.91 19.60
N GLY A 256 15.24 -4.94 19.04
CA GLY A 256 14.80 -6.32 19.16
C GLY A 256 13.59 -6.62 18.27
N GLY A 257 13.30 -7.90 18.08
CA GLY A 257 12.30 -8.39 17.14
C GLY A 257 12.83 -9.59 16.38
N ASN A 258 12.09 -10.02 15.37
CA ASN A 258 12.44 -11.20 14.58
C ASN A 258 13.39 -10.85 13.44
N VAL A 259 13.32 -9.62 12.94
CA VAL A 259 14.15 -9.11 11.86
C VAL A 259 14.67 -7.74 12.27
N THR A 260 15.99 -7.61 12.33
CA THR A 260 16.68 -6.37 12.71
C THR A 260 17.88 -6.16 11.81
N ASN A 261 18.39 -4.93 11.78
CA ASN A 261 19.73 -4.70 11.27
C ASN A 261 20.81 -5.12 12.27
N ALA A 262 22.07 -4.98 11.87
CA ALA A 262 23.24 -5.38 12.66
C ALA A 262 23.35 -4.67 14.04
N TYR A 263 22.66 -3.55 14.24
CA TYR A 263 22.62 -2.83 15.52
C TYR A 263 21.42 -3.23 16.40
N GLY A 264 20.63 -4.21 15.96
CA GLY A 264 19.43 -4.67 16.65
C GLY A 264 18.24 -3.72 16.52
N LEU A 265 18.27 -2.75 15.61
CA LEU A 265 17.12 -1.87 15.32
C LEU A 265 16.14 -2.62 14.41
N LEU A 266 14.83 -2.43 14.60
CA LEU A 266 13.78 -2.94 13.72
C LEU A 266 13.85 -2.30 12.31
N MET A 267 14.83 -2.72 11.54
CA MET A 267 15.19 -2.19 10.24
C MET A 267 15.58 -3.37 9.35
N ALA A 268 15.57 -3.14 8.04
CA ALA A 268 16.03 -4.14 7.09
C ALA A 268 17.47 -4.61 7.41
N PRO A 269 17.78 -5.91 7.33
CA PRO A 269 19.12 -6.44 7.62
C PRO A 269 20.25 -5.83 6.79
N TRP A 270 19.95 -5.39 5.57
CA TRP A 270 20.90 -4.74 4.66
C TRP A 270 21.04 -3.23 4.89
N ASN A 271 20.29 -2.64 5.82
CA ASN A 271 20.44 -1.24 6.21
C ASN A 271 21.34 -1.10 7.45
N THR A 272 22.60 -0.73 7.25
CA THR A 272 23.60 -0.61 8.32
C THR A 272 23.60 0.76 9.02
N ILE A 273 22.49 1.49 8.97
CA ILE A 273 22.32 2.72 9.76
C ILE A 273 22.30 2.42 11.26
N ARG A 274 23.13 3.13 12.03
CA ARG A 274 23.22 2.98 13.50
C ARG A 274 22.34 3.94 14.29
N THR A 275 21.76 4.93 13.61
CA THR A 275 20.98 6.00 14.24
C THR A 275 19.72 5.42 14.89
N PRO A 276 19.54 5.54 16.22
CA PRO A 276 18.41 4.92 16.92
C PRO A 276 17.13 5.76 16.86
N PHE A 277 16.99 6.62 15.86
CA PHE A 277 15.87 7.53 15.68
C PHE A 277 15.33 7.46 14.26
N VAL A 278 14.08 7.87 14.06
CA VAL A 278 13.50 8.03 12.72
C VAL A 278 14.37 9.00 11.91
N THR A 279 14.77 8.57 10.72
CA THR A 279 15.62 9.35 9.82
C THR A 279 15.00 9.55 8.46
N ARG A 280 15.24 10.72 7.86
CA ARG A 280 14.83 11.12 6.51
C ARG A 280 15.93 11.92 5.84
N SER A 281 16.05 11.78 4.53
CA SER A 281 16.96 12.56 3.70
C SER A 281 16.24 13.04 2.44
N GLN A 282 16.54 14.27 2.01
CA GLN A 282 16.10 14.82 0.73
C GLN A 282 17.00 14.36 -0.44
N GLN A 283 17.96 13.49 -0.15
CA GLN A 283 18.88 12.95 -1.14
C GLN A 283 18.72 11.44 -1.26
N LEU A 284 18.95 10.92 -2.46
CA LEU A 284 19.27 9.52 -2.69
C LEU A 284 20.74 9.46 -3.13
N TRP A 285 21.62 9.07 -2.22
CA TRP A 285 23.05 8.87 -2.50
C TRP A 285 23.75 10.13 -3.05
N GLY A 286 23.57 11.27 -2.39
CA GLY A 286 24.15 12.55 -2.82
C GLY A 286 23.31 13.27 -3.89
N TRP A 287 22.35 12.59 -4.52
CA TRP A 287 21.44 13.18 -5.49
C TRP A 287 20.29 13.89 -4.81
N HIS A 288 20.29 15.21 -4.91
CA HIS A 288 19.08 15.97 -4.67
C HIS A 288 18.06 15.60 -5.73
N HIS A 289 16.88 15.18 -5.29
CA HIS A 289 15.79 14.98 -6.22
C HIS A 289 15.45 16.34 -6.86
N ASN A 290 15.27 16.41 -8.18
CA ASN A 290 14.68 17.58 -8.86
C ASN A 290 13.17 17.73 -8.56
N GLY A 291 12.74 17.29 -7.38
CA GLY A 291 11.51 17.76 -6.76
C GLY A 291 10.22 17.18 -7.29
N LYS A 292 10.20 16.05 -8.00
CA LYS A 292 8.94 15.51 -8.51
C LYS A 292 8.49 14.30 -7.71
N LEU A 293 7.63 14.56 -6.72
CA LEU A 293 6.74 13.55 -6.18
C LEU A 293 5.91 12.92 -7.31
N VAL A 294 5.23 11.82 -6.98
CA VAL A 294 4.35 11.11 -7.91
C VAL A 294 3.17 12.02 -8.29
N ASP A 295 3.10 12.39 -9.57
CA ASP A 295 2.18 13.37 -10.11
C ASP A 295 0.91 12.76 -10.73
N CYS A 296 0.01 13.63 -11.20
CA CYS A 296 -1.23 13.25 -11.85
C CYS A 296 -1.03 12.43 -13.13
N ALA A 297 0.06 12.62 -13.88
CA ALA A 297 0.32 11.85 -15.08
C ALA A 297 0.58 10.38 -14.73
N LYS A 298 1.30 10.13 -13.61
CA LYS A 298 1.52 8.77 -13.10
C LYS A 298 0.23 8.12 -12.59
N PHE A 299 -0.64 8.85 -11.89
CA PHE A 299 -1.94 8.30 -11.49
C PHE A 299 -2.83 7.96 -12.68
N LYS A 300 -2.90 8.83 -13.70
CA LYS A 300 -3.65 8.56 -14.93
C LYS A 300 -3.12 7.34 -15.68
N TYR A 301 -1.81 7.15 -15.71
CA TYR A 301 -1.20 5.96 -16.29
C TYR A 301 -1.45 4.69 -15.46
N GLY A 302 -1.48 4.80 -14.13
CA GLY A 302 -1.91 3.72 -13.26
C GLY A 302 -3.38 3.35 -13.50
N ALA A 303 -4.24 4.35 -13.65
CA ALA A 303 -5.66 4.16 -13.95
C ALA A 303 -5.92 3.51 -15.33
N SER A 304 -4.99 3.65 -16.28
CA SER A 304 -5.10 3.03 -17.61
C SER A 304 -4.60 1.60 -17.66
N GLN A 305 -4.15 1.00 -16.55
CA GLN A 305 -3.69 -0.39 -16.55
C GLN A 305 -4.87 -1.34 -16.81
N PRO A 306 -4.72 -2.35 -17.69
CA PRO A 306 -5.84 -3.15 -18.17
C PRO A 306 -6.36 -4.18 -17.16
N SER A 307 -5.55 -4.53 -16.16
CA SER A 307 -5.86 -5.55 -15.16
C SER A 307 -5.30 -5.19 -13.79
N PHE A 308 -5.82 -5.83 -12.75
CA PHE A 308 -5.30 -5.71 -11.40
C PHE A 308 -3.82 -6.09 -11.32
N ALA A 309 -3.40 -7.19 -11.97
CA ALA A 309 -1.99 -7.59 -11.99
C ALA A 309 -1.07 -6.52 -12.60
N ALA A 310 -1.48 -5.89 -13.72
CA ALA A 310 -0.72 -4.81 -14.34
C ALA A 310 -0.73 -3.54 -13.47
N LEU A 311 -1.87 -3.22 -12.84
CA LEU A 311 -1.99 -2.13 -11.88
C LEU A 311 -1.01 -2.32 -10.72
N ILE A 312 -0.96 -3.49 -10.09
CA ILE A 312 -0.11 -3.74 -8.92
C ILE A 312 1.37 -3.59 -9.25
N SER A 313 1.83 -4.18 -10.37
CA SER A 313 3.21 -4.03 -10.83
C SER A 313 3.59 -2.55 -11.01
N PHE A 314 2.68 -1.75 -11.57
CA PHE A 314 2.91 -0.32 -11.72
C PHE A 314 2.85 0.45 -10.38
N VAL A 315 1.84 0.18 -9.55
CA VAL A 315 1.59 0.86 -8.28
C VAL A 315 2.78 0.69 -7.35
N ASP A 316 3.23 -0.54 -7.15
CA ASP A 316 4.30 -0.89 -6.22
C ASP A 316 5.62 -0.16 -6.58
N VAL A 317 6.06 -0.29 -7.83
CA VAL A 317 7.34 0.27 -8.26
C VAL A 317 7.26 1.77 -8.54
N LYS A 318 6.17 2.26 -9.15
CA LYS A 318 6.13 3.62 -9.73
C LYS A 318 5.31 4.62 -8.92
N LEU A 319 4.37 4.20 -8.08
CA LEU A 319 3.58 5.10 -7.23
C LEU A 319 3.96 4.99 -5.75
N HIS A 320 4.26 3.80 -5.25
CA HIS A 320 4.54 3.53 -3.83
C HIS A 320 6.03 3.67 -3.50
N SER A 321 6.89 2.83 -4.09
CA SER A 321 8.33 2.80 -3.82
C SER A 321 9.00 4.17 -3.98
N LYS A 322 8.51 4.98 -4.92
CA LYS A 322 9.00 6.35 -5.11
C LYS A 322 8.73 7.26 -3.93
N VAL A 323 7.52 7.23 -3.37
CA VAL A 323 7.18 8.07 -2.21
C VAL A 323 8.02 7.66 -1.01
N HIS A 324 8.20 6.35 -0.78
CA HIS A 324 9.12 5.84 0.25
C HIS A 324 10.54 6.35 0.06
N ALA A 325 11.07 6.27 -1.16
CA ALA A 325 12.42 6.75 -1.47
C ALA A 325 12.57 8.25 -1.26
N TRP A 326 11.58 9.06 -1.65
CA TRP A 326 11.64 10.51 -1.49
C TRP A 326 11.47 10.97 -0.05
N LEU A 327 10.73 10.23 0.77
CA LEU A 327 10.57 10.56 2.19
C LEU A 327 11.75 10.06 3.03
N GLY A 328 12.28 8.88 2.72
CA GLY A 328 13.35 8.25 3.49
C GLY A 328 14.73 8.75 3.06
N GLY A 329 14.96 8.82 1.76
CA GLY A 329 16.26 9.09 1.18
C GLY A 329 17.33 8.06 1.55
N ALA A 330 18.53 8.25 1.01
CA ALA A 330 19.72 7.47 1.29
C ALA A 330 20.96 8.37 1.24
N TRP A 331 21.99 8.07 2.02
CA TRP A 331 23.20 8.89 2.11
C TRP A 331 24.41 8.07 2.56
N ASN A 332 25.56 8.75 2.68
CA ASN A 332 26.85 8.17 3.09
C ASN A 332 27.46 7.19 2.07
N ASN A 333 27.39 7.52 0.78
CA ASN A 333 28.21 6.87 -0.25
C ASN A 333 29.60 7.54 -0.33
N VAL A 334 30.60 6.75 -0.70
CA VAL A 334 32.00 7.20 -0.83
C VAL A 334 32.09 8.35 -1.84
N PRO A 335 32.72 9.50 -1.53
CA PRO A 335 32.82 10.66 -2.45
C PRO A 335 33.47 10.36 -3.82
N GLU A 336 34.21 9.25 -3.93
CA GLU A 336 34.82 8.78 -5.18
C GLU A 336 33.78 8.29 -6.21
N ILE A 337 32.54 8.03 -5.78
CA ILE A 337 31.42 7.57 -6.59
C ILE A 337 30.83 8.73 -7.43
N ILE A 338 30.94 9.98 -6.97
CA ILE A 338 30.42 11.20 -7.65
C ILE A 338 31.09 11.44 -9.02
N ALA A 339 32.28 10.89 -9.25
CA ALA A 339 33.02 11.04 -10.51
C ALA A 339 32.70 9.95 -11.57
N SER A 340 32.31 8.73 -11.16
CA SER A 340 31.81 7.67 -12.07
C SER A 340 30.29 7.72 -12.26
N GLU A 341 29.58 8.45 -11.41
CA GLU A 341 28.12 8.58 -11.34
C GLU A 341 27.43 9.05 -12.63
N GLN A 342 28.09 9.85 -13.48
CA GLN A 342 27.46 10.36 -14.71
C GLN A 342 26.97 9.21 -15.62
N LEU A 343 27.70 8.09 -15.67
CA LEU A 343 27.35 6.95 -16.52
C LEU A 343 26.17 6.13 -15.97
N VAL A 344 26.15 5.86 -14.66
CA VAL A 344 25.01 5.23 -13.98
C VAL A 344 23.76 6.07 -14.18
N LEU A 345 23.86 7.40 -14.12
CA LEU A 345 22.71 8.31 -14.20
C LEU A 345 22.20 8.57 -15.60
N ASP A 346 23.09 8.56 -16.60
CA ASP A 346 22.70 8.59 -18.01
C ASP A 346 21.86 7.35 -18.37
N GLN A 347 22.00 6.24 -17.62
CA GLN A 347 21.27 4.99 -17.86
C GLN A 347 20.11 4.77 -16.88
N LEU A 348 20.36 4.92 -15.58
CA LEU A 348 19.36 5.02 -14.52
C LEU A 348 18.94 6.48 -14.39
N THR A 349 17.89 6.85 -15.12
CA THR A 349 17.18 8.10 -14.83
C THR A 349 16.94 8.25 -13.32
N ILE A 350 16.99 9.47 -12.77
CA ILE A 350 16.67 9.75 -11.34
C ILE A 350 15.38 9.03 -10.90
N THR A 351 14.43 8.86 -11.81
CA THR A 351 13.18 8.13 -11.62
C THR A 351 13.30 6.64 -11.32
N ASN A 352 14.46 6.02 -11.50
CA ASN A 352 14.75 4.60 -11.32
C ASN A 352 15.75 4.33 -10.19
N LEU A 353 16.32 5.36 -9.55
CA LEU A 353 17.20 5.19 -8.37
C LEU A 353 16.59 4.32 -7.26
N PRO A 354 15.28 4.38 -6.95
CA PRO A 354 14.68 3.47 -5.97
C PRO A 354 14.86 1.96 -6.30
N LEU A 355 15.13 1.59 -7.56
CA LEU A 355 15.41 0.20 -7.94
C LEU A 355 16.69 -0.34 -7.31
N LEU A 356 17.65 0.51 -6.94
CA LEU A 356 18.87 0.07 -6.25
C LEU A 356 18.56 -0.59 -4.90
N LEU A 357 17.46 -0.19 -4.24
CA LEU A 357 16.97 -0.88 -3.04
C LEU A 357 16.52 -2.30 -3.36
N GLU A 358 15.74 -2.49 -4.42
CA GLU A 358 15.24 -3.81 -4.84
C GLU A 358 16.37 -4.74 -5.27
N ILE A 359 17.37 -4.19 -5.98
CA ILE A 359 18.60 -4.92 -6.30
C ILE A 359 19.32 -5.30 -5.01
N LYS A 360 19.56 -4.36 -4.07
CA LYS A 360 20.22 -4.65 -2.80
C LYS A 360 19.51 -5.75 -2.00
N LYS A 361 18.17 -5.70 -1.94
CA LYS A 361 17.33 -6.74 -1.34
C LYS A 361 17.64 -8.11 -1.94
N ARG A 362 17.65 -8.23 -3.27
CA ARG A 362 17.94 -9.49 -3.98
C ARG A 362 19.37 -9.96 -3.78
N LEU A 363 20.35 -9.05 -3.82
CA LEU A 363 21.75 -9.39 -3.55
C LEU A 363 21.91 -9.96 -2.14
N TRP A 364 21.25 -9.36 -1.14
CA TRP A 364 21.30 -9.87 0.23
C TRP A 364 20.60 -11.24 0.38
N ARG A 365 19.39 -11.39 -0.17
CA ARG A 365 18.61 -12.65 -0.12
C ARG A 365 19.26 -13.82 -0.83
N SER A 366 19.96 -13.55 -1.94
CA SER A 366 20.73 -14.55 -2.68
C SER A 366 22.07 -14.90 -2.01
N GLY A 367 22.49 -14.14 -1.00
CA GLY A 367 23.79 -14.30 -0.35
C GLY A 367 24.97 -13.74 -1.14
N VAL A 368 24.71 -12.97 -2.20
CA VAL A 368 25.73 -12.18 -2.91
C VAL A 368 26.23 -11.05 -2.01
N ALA A 369 25.32 -10.27 -1.42
CA ALA A 369 25.67 -9.28 -0.41
C ALA A 369 25.59 -9.92 0.98
N ARG A 370 26.65 -9.78 1.78
CA ARG A 370 26.70 -10.25 3.17
C ARG A 370 26.80 -9.07 4.10
N CYS A 371 25.77 -8.89 4.91
CA CYS A 371 25.74 -7.86 5.94
C CYS A 371 26.03 -8.52 7.29
N PRO A 372 26.73 -7.84 8.21
CA PRO A 372 26.97 -8.37 9.55
C PRO A 372 25.66 -8.62 10.30
N ASP A 373 25.60 -9.71 11.06
CA ASP A 373 24.45 -9.98 11.96
C ASP A 373 24.53 -9.13 13.24
N TYR A 374 25.74 -8.68 13.61
CA TYR A 374 25.99 -7.85 14.78
C TYR A 374 27.08 -6.82 14.53
N CYS A 375 26.87 -5.62 15.05
CA CYS A 375 27.80 -4.50 15.03
C CYS A 375 27.90 -3.82 16.39
N GLY A 376 29.14 -3.57 16.82
CA GLY A 376 29.40 -2.63 17.91
C GLY A 376 29.13 -1.20 17.46
N PHE A 377 28.80 -0.30 18.40
CA PHE A 377 28.55 1.11 18.08
C PHE A 377 29.83 1.90 17.74
N ASP A 378 31.00 1.31 17.97
CA ASP A 378 32.31 1.97 17.88
C ASP A 378 33.00 1.88 16.51
N GLY A 379 32.35 1.30 15.49
CA GLY A 379 32.93 1.17 14.13
C GLY A 379 31.89 1.20 13.00
N PRO A 380 32.31 1.44 11.74
CA PRO A 380 31.43 1.33 10.59
C PRO A 380 31.07 -0.14 10.35
N CYS A 381 29.84 -0.37 9.90
CA CYS A 381 29.38 -1.67 9.45
C CYS A 381 28.83 -1.56 8.05
N GLU A 382 29.29 -2.45 7.19
CA GLU A 382 29.02 -2.42 5.77
C GLU A 382 28.72 -3.83 5.29
N CYS A 383 27.83 -3.91 4.30
CA CYS A 383 27.63 -5.14 3.58
C CYS A 383 28.80 -5.31 2.60
N VAL A 384 29.30 -6.54 2.45
CA VAL A 384 30.39 -6.85 1.52
C VAL A 384 29.92 -7.83 0.46
N LEU A 385 30.57 -7.79 -0.71
CA LEU A 385 30.40 -8.81 -1.72
C LEU A 385 30.93 -10.15 -1.19
N ASN A 386 30.17 -11.22 -1.35
CA ASN A 386 30.58 -12.56 -0.98
C ASN A 386 31.72 -13.01 -1.90
N SER A 387 32.81 -13.53 -1.30
CA SER A 387 34.03 -13.90 -2.02
C SER A 387 33.81 -14.97 -3.11
N TYR A 388 32.72 -15.74 -3.01
CA TYR A 388 32.30 -16.68 -4.06
C TYR A 388 32.12 -16.00 -5.43
N PHE A 389 31.73 -14.72 -5.45
CA PHE A 389 31.42 -13.97 -6.67
C PHE A 389 32.55 -13.08 -7.17
N GLU A 390 33.72 -13.05 -6.51
CA GLU A 390 34.86 -12.19 -6.89
C GLU A 390 35.37 -12.42 -8.32
N ASN A 391 35.17 -13.62 -8.88
CA ASN A 391 35.58 -13.98 -10.23
C ASN A 391 34.43 -13.90 -11.27
N MET A 392 33.25 -13.44 -10.88
CA MET A 392 32.11 -13.23 -11.78
C MET A 392 32.03 -11.77 -12.20
N THR A 393 31.56 -11.52 -13.42
CA THR A 393 31.26 -10.15 -13.85
C THR A 393 29.98 -9.66 -13.18
N ALA A 394 29.80 -8.34 -13.05
CA ALA A 394 28.58 -7.81 -12.44
C ALA A 394 27.30 -8.24 -13.18
N PHE A 395 27.35 -8.33 -14.51
CA PHE A 395 26.23 -8.86 -15.30
C PHE A 395 25.87 -10.29 -14.88
N GLN A 396 26.86 -11.18 -14.72
CA GLN A 396 26.61 -12.55 -14.29
C GLN A 396 26.02 -12.63 -12.88
N ILE A 397 26.43 -11.73 -11.99
CA ILE A 397 25.91 -11.65 -10.62
C ILE A 397 24.46 -11.15 -10.63
N LEU A 398 24.16 -10.09 -11.38
CA LEU A 398 22.80 -9.53 -11.47
C LEU A 398 21.83 -10.48 -12.19
N ASP A 399 22.30 -11.22 -13.20
CA ASP A 399 21.54 -12.28 -13.86
C ASP A 399 21.28 -13.46 -12.91
N TYR A 400 22.31 -13.94 -12.20
CA TYR A 400 22.19 -15.02 -11.22
C TYR A 400 21.16 -14.72 -10.13
N THR A 401 21.11 -13.48 -9.64
CA THR A 401 20.17 -13.06 -8.59
C THR A 401 18.78 -12.71 -9.12
N GLY A 402 18.62 -12.63 -10.45
CA GLY A 402 17.43 -12.11 -11.10
C GLY A 402 17.20 -10.62 -10.89
N ALA A 403 18.15 -9.90 -10.30
CA ALA A 403 18.11 -8.44 -10.18
C ALA A 403 18.10 -7.75 -11.55
N PHE A 404 18.57 -8.44 -12.59
CA PHE A 404 18.43 -8.00 -13.98
C PHE A 404 16.97 -7.75 -14.39
N LEU A 405 16.00 -8.50 -13.84
CA LEU A 405 14.58 -8.30 -14.18
C LEU A 405 14.02 -6.98 -13.67
N ASP A 406 14.52 -6.46 -12.53
CA ASP A 406 14.11 -5.15 -12.02
C ASP A 406 14.59 -4.01 -12.92
N LEU A 407 15.61 -4.29 -13.74
CA LEU A 407 16.22 -3.36 -14.68
C LEU A 407 15.70 -3.52 -16.11
N TRP A 408 14.71 -4.40 -16.34
CA TRP A 408 14.22 -4.71 -17.69
C TRP A 408 13.69 -3.48 -18.45
N ASP A 409 13.09 -2.52 -17.73
CA ASP A 409 12.59 -1.26 -18.31
C ASP A 409 13.68 -0.17 -18.42
N VAL A 410 14.91 -0.48 -18.00
CA VAL A 410 16.06 0.44 -18.07
C VAL A 410 16.88 0.06 -19.29
N ASN A 411 17.06 1.00 -20.21
CA ASN A 411 17.85 0.80 -21.41
C ASN A 411 19.36 0.86 -21.10
N ILE A 412 19.88 -0.16 -20.42
CA ILE A 412 21.29 -0.30 -20.04
C ILE A 412 22.05 -0.91 -21.22
N THR A 413 22.83 -0.10 -21.91
CA THR A 413 23.56 -0.52 -23.12
C THR A 413 25.08 -0.58 -22.94
N ASN A 414 25.59 -0.13 -21.79
CA ASN A 414 27.04 -0.11 -21.51
C ASN A 414 27.41 -1.17 -20.47
N VAL A 415 28.45 -1.95 -20.74
CA VAL A 415 28.91 -3.02 -19.84
C VAL A 415 29.47 -2.46 -18.52
N THR A 416 30.12 -1.29 -18.54
CA THR A 416 30.68 -0.68 -17.32
C THR A 416 29.59 -0.23 -16.34
N ALA A 417 28.39 0.06 -16.84
CA ALA A 417 27.25 0.42 -15.99
C ALA A 417 26.82 -0.73 -15.09
N TRP A 418 27.05 -2.00 -15.47
CA TRP A 418 26.72 -3.14 -14.61
C TRP A 418 27.61 -3.22 -13.38
N ASP A 419 28.92 -2.98 -13.53
CA ASP A 419 29.87 -3.00 -12.41
C ASP A 419 29.56 -1.88 -11.41
N GLU A 420 29.22 -0.69 -11.92
CA GLU A 420 28.78 0.43 -11.10
C GLU A 420 27.45 0.13 -10.39
N ILE A 421 26.44 -0.42 -11.08
CA ILE A 421 25.16 -0.80 -10.46
C ILE A 421 25.37 -1.83 -9.35
N LEU A 422 26.20 -2.84 -9.57
CA LEU A 422 26.50 -3.83 -8.54
C LEU A 422 27.26 -3.21 -7.36
N HIS A 423 28.24 -2.36 -7.64
CA HIS A 423 28.97 -1.63 -6.61
C HIS A 423 28.02 -0.80 -5.74
N GLU A 424 27.18 0.02 -6.37
CA GLU A 424 26.20 0.84 -5.65
C GLU A 424 25.21 -0.01 -4.87
N ALA A 425 24.65 -1.07 -5.47
CA ALA A 425 23.68 -1.92 -4.80
C ALA A 425 24.28 -2.72 -3.61
N THR A 426 25.57 -3.05 -3.65
CA THR A 426 26.27 -3.67 -2.51
C THR A 426 26.66 -2.64 -1.45
N ASN A 427 26.89 -1.39 -1.86
CA ASN A 427 27.36 -0.30 -1.01
C ASN A 427 26.39 0.91 -0.95
N THR A 428 25.08 0.67 -0.84
CA THR A 428 24.08 1.77 -0.83
C THR A 428 24.11 2.68 0.42
N GLY A 429 25.19 2.68 1.19
CA GLY A 429 25.32 3.47 2.40
C GLY A 429 24.18 3.23 3.40
N TRP A 430 23.62 4.32 3.92
CA TRP A 430 22.53 4.32 4.88
C TRP A 430 21.23 4.77 4.23
N MET A 431 20.13 4.08 4.57
CA MET A 431 18.79 4.43 4.08
C MET A 431 17.95 4.97 5.24
N GLY A 432 17.19 6.02 4.99
CA GLY A 432 16.25 6.55 5.97
C GLY A 432 15.13 5.56 6.27
N THR A 433 14.41 5.81 7.36
CA THR A 433 13.39 4.90 7.89
C THR A 433 12.35 4.55 6.83
N MET A 434 11.84 5.54 6.08
CA MET A 434 10.84 5.32 5.03
C MET A 434 11.35 4.53 3.82
N LEU A 435 12.62 4.65 3.45
CA LEU A 435 13.18 3.87 2.34
C LEU A 435 13.56 2.45 2.77
N SER A 436 13.76 2.23 4.07
CA SER A 436 13.98 0.89 4.61
C SER A 436 12.66 0.12 4.77
N ASP A 437 12.74 -1.20 4.83
CA ASP A 437 11.59 -2.03 5.21
C ASP A 437 11.15 -1.84 6.68
N GLY A 438 11.84 -0.99 7.45
CA GLY A 438 11.42 -0.50 8.77
C GLY A 438 10.49 0.71 8.73
N SER A 439 9.96 1.06 7.54
CA SER A 439 9.15 2.25 7.28
C SER A 439 7.91 2.44 8.17
N PRO A 440 7.22 1.42 8.72
CA PRO A 440 6.10 1.66 9.65
C PRO A 440 6.48 2.36 10.96
N GLN A 441 7.79 2.46 11.26
CA GLN A 441 8.31 3.27 12.37
C GLN A 441 8.40 4.76 12.03
N ASP A 442 8.12 5.18 10.81
CA ASP A 442 7.95 6.59 10.47
C ASP A 442 6.44 6.89 10.42
N PRO A 443 5.93 7.90 11.17
CA PRO A 443 4.50 8.14 11.22
C PRO A 443 3.90 8.56 9.86
N MET A 444 4.70 9.02 8.90
CA MET A 444 4.24 9.29 7.53
C MET A 444 3.89 8.03 6.74
N PHE A 445 4.34 6.84 7.15
CA PHE A 445 3.94 5.57 6.54
C PHE A 445 2.42 5.43 6.49
N TRP A 446 1.74 5.85 7.55
CA TRP A 446 0.32 5.61 7.75
C TRP A 446 -0.61 6.52 6.97
N ILE A 447 -0.09 7.48 6.19
CA ILE A 447 -0.91 8.39 5.38
C ILE A 447 -0.65 8.29 3.88
N ILE A 448 0.33 7.50 3.43
CA ILE A 448 0.72 7.45 2.01
C ILE A 448 0.07 6.30 1.24
N HIS A 449 -0.25 5.17 1.88
CA HIS A 449 -0.69 3.92 1.21
C HIS A 449 -2.14 3.99 0.70
N GLN A 450 -2.94 4.84 1.33
CA GLN A 450 -4.34 5.05 1.01
C GLN A 450 -4.53 5.65 -0.38
N MET A 451 -3.54 6.34 -0.94
CA MET A 451 -3.65 6.90 -2.28
C MET A 451 -3.70 5.83 -3.37
N GLN A 452 -2.87 4.79 -3.22
CA GLN A 452 -2.87 3.63 -4.12
C GLN A 452 -4.16 2.82 -3.95
N GLU A 453 -4.61 2.64 -2.71
CA GLU A 453 -5.87 1.99 -2.41
C GLU A 453 -7.08 2.74 -2.98
N ARG A 454 -7.13 4.06 -2.78
CA ARG A 454 -8.18 4.93 -3.31
C ARG A 454 -8.24 4.87 -4.83
N LEU A 455 -7.08 4.87 -5.51
CA LEU A 455 -7.01 4.64 -6.96
C LEU A 455 -7.66 3.30 -7.32
N PHE A 456 -7.30 2.22 -6.65
CA PHE A 456 -7.91 0.91 -6.91
C PHE A 456 -9.42 0.88 -6.66
N PHE A 457 -9.90 1.49 -5.56
CA PHE A 457 -11.34 1.60 -5.28
C PHE A 457 -12.05 2.43 -6.36
N ALA A 458 -11.42 3.49 -6.88
CA ALA A 458 -11.96 4.28 -7.96
C ALA A 458 -12.11 3.44 -9.25
N LEU A 459 -11.11 2.62 -9.61
CA LEU A 459 -11.20 1.74 -10.78
C LEU A 459 -12.31 0.71 -10.65
N ARG A 460 -12.51 0.15 -9.45
CA ARG A 460 -13.66 -0.74 -9.16
C ARG A 460 -14.99 -0.01 -9.29
N TRP A 461 -15.06 1.24 -8.84
CA TRP A 461 -16.23 2.10 -9.02
C TRP A 461 -16.54 2.30 -10.51
N TYR A 462 -15.56 2.75 -11.30
CA TYR A 462 -15.75 2.97 -12.75
C TYR A 462 -16.10 1.70 -13.50
N LYS A 463 -15.51 0.55 -13.13
CA LYS A 463 -15.89 -0.74 -13.71
C LYS A 463 -17.36 -1.05 -13.42
N TRP A 464 -17.78 -0.87 -12.17
CA TRP A 464 -19.15 -1.17 -11.74
C TRP A 464 -20.20 -0.28 -12.43
N THR A 465 -19.90 1.01 -12.63
CA THR A 465 -20.79 1.94 -13.37
C THR A 465 -20.74 1.75 -14.89
N GLY A 466 -19.90 0.84 -15.40
CA GLY A 466 -19.69 0.63 -16.84
C GLY A 466 -18.84 1.71 -17.51
N GLY A 467 -18.19 2.58 -16.73
CA GLY A 467 -17.28 3.62 -17.23
C GLY A 467 -15.85 3.14 -17.54
N LEU A 468 -15.51 1.88 -17.21
CA LEU A 468 -14.17 1.32 -17.45
C LEU A 468 -14.23 -0.20 -17.71
N VAL A 469 -13.46 -0.67 -18.70
CA VAL A 469 -13.14 -2.10 -18.85
C VAL A 469 -11.87 -2.39 -18.07
N PHE A 470 -11.98 -3.13 -16.98
CA PHE A 470 -10.87 -3.46 -16.09
C PHE A 470 -10.97 -4.92 -15.62
N ASP A 471 -9.92 -5.69 -15.85
CA ASP A 471 -9.81 -7.06 -15.33
C ASP A 471 -9.45 -7.04 -13.84
N ASP A 472 -10.51 -6.97 -13.02
CA ASP A 472 -10.50 -6.95 -11.55
C ASP A 472 -10.38 -8.37 -10.95
N HIS A 473 -9.60 -9.26 -11.55
CA HIS A 473 -9.31 -10.56 -10.99
C HIS A 473 -8.04 -10.53 -10.14
N TYR A 474 -8.07 -11.16 -8.95
CA TYR A 474 -6.85 -11.45 -8.20
C TYR A 474 -6.06 -12.49 -8.98
N GLY A 475 -5.17 -12.03 -9.86
CA GLY A 475 -4.41 -12.88 -10.78
C GLY A 475 -3.36 -13.72 -10.06
N ASP A 476 -2.80 -14.68 -10.79
CA ASP A 476 -1.62 -15.41 -10.33
C ASP A 476 -0.49 -14.41 -10.04
N PRO A 477 0.21 -14.53 -8.89
CA PRO A 477 1.31 -13.65 -8.59
C PRO A 477 2.36 -13.78 -9.70
N LEU A 478 2.94 -12.64 -10.10
CA LEU A 478 4.13 -12.64 -10.93
C LEU A 478 5.17 -13.55 -10.28
N PRO A 479 5.93 -14.36 -11.06
CA PRO A 479 6.96 -15.22 -10.51
C PRO A 479 7.87 -14.43 -9.57
N HIS A 480 7.90 -14.84 -8.31
CA HIS A 480 8.73 -14.23 -7.29
C HIS A 480 9.89 -15.13 -6.95
N HIS A 481 10.99 -14.51 -6.55
CA HIS A 481 12.20 -15.26 -6.21
C HIS A 481 12.09 -15.78 -4.80
N TYR A 482 12.08 -17.10 -4.68
CA TYR A 482 12.22 -17.78 -3.41
C TYR A 482 13.65 -18.30 -3.26
N PHE A 483 14.31 -17.90 -2.17
CA PHE A 483 15.67 -18.30 -1.82
C PHE A 483 15.60 -19.31 -0.67
N ASP A 484 15.78 -20.60 -0.98
CA ASP A 484 15.74 -21.65 0.03
C ASP A 484 17.07 -21.73 0.79
N TRP A 485 17.07 -21.20 2.01
CA TRP A 485 18.22 -21.27 2.92
C TRP A 485 18.23 -22.51 3.80
N SER A 486 17.19 -23.36 3.76
CA SER A 486 17.10 -24.56 4.63
C SER A 486 18.12 -25.65 4.29
N VAL A 487 18.69 -25.59 3.09
CA VAL A 487 19.68 -26.55 2.56
C VAL A 487 21.12 -26.07 2.70
N VAL A 488 21.34 -24.96 3.42
CA VAL A 488 22.61 -24.23 3.48
C VAL A 488 23.19 -24.25 4.90
N ASP A 489 24.25 -25.02 5.12
CA ASP A 489 24.97 -25.07 6.40
C ASP A 489 26.26 -24.23 6.36
N GLY A 490 26.17 -22.96 6.77
CA GLY A 490 27.33 -22.08 7.01
C GLY A 490 27.88 -21.29 5.81
N TYR A 491 29.05 -20.68 5.99
CA TYR A 491 29.76 -19.91 4.95
C TYR A 491 30.66 -20.84 4.11
N PRO A 492 30.82 -20.64 2.80
CA PRO A 492 30.33 -19.55 1.92
C PRO A 492 29.05 -19.90 1.12
N TYR A 493 28.24 -20.85 1.58
CA TYR A 493 27.21 -21.47 0.76
C TYR A 493 26.05 -20.51 0.38
N LEU A 494 25.42 -20.82 -0.76
CA LEU A 494 24.35 -20.05 -1.40
C LEU A 494 23.01 -20.78 -1.28
N PRO A 495 21.87 -20.05 -1.23
CA PRO A 495 20.56 -20.67 -1.20
C PRO A 495 20.25 -21.35 -2.53
N ASN A 496 19.36 -22.33 -2.50
CA ASN A 496 18.78 -22.83 -3.73
C ASN A 496 17.70 -21.85 -4.20
N MET A 497 17.94 -21.16 -5.33
CA MET A 497 16.96 -20.24 -5.89
C MET A 497 15.99 -21.00 -6.79
N THR A 498 14.71 -20.98 -6.43
CA THR A 498 13.66 -21.62 -7.24
C THR A 498 12.78 -20.57 -7.90
N TRP A 499 12.81 -20.53 -9.23
CA TRP A 499 12.00 -19.63 -10.06
C TRP A 499 10.53 -20.08 -10.19
N SER A 500 10.25 -21.35 -9.89
CA SER A 500 8.92 -21.95 -10.06
C SER A 500 8.06 -21.88 -8.80
N ARG A 501 8.58 -21.35 -7.68
CA ARG A 501 7.88 -21.33 -6.40
C ARG A 501 7.59 -19.89 -5.99
N SER A 502 6.31 -19.55 -5.89
CA SER A 502 5.88 -18.26 -5.32
C SER A 502 6.28 -18.18 -3.85
N CYS A 503 6.61 -16.95 -3.40
CA CYS A 503 6.86 -16.67 -2.00
C CYS A 503 5.63 -17.05 -1.15
N PRO A 504 5.78 -17.81 -0.06
CA PRO A 504 4.66 -18.09 0.84
C PRO A 504 3.98 -16.80 1.31
N GLY A 505 2.65 -16.77 1.31
CA GLY A 505 1.86 -15.59 1.65
C GLY A 505 1.44 -14.77 0.43
N THR A 506 1.88 -15.11 -0.79
CA THR A 506 1.57 -14.34 -2.01
C THR A 506 0.54 -15.02 -2.92
N LEU A 507 0.27 -16.31 -2.73
CA LEU A 507 -0.70 -17.02 -3.56
C LEU A 507 -2.13 -16.60 -3.21
N PRO A 508 -3.09 -16.71 -4.15
CA PRO A 508 -4.49 -16.36 -3.90
C PRO A 508 -5.08 -17.08 -2.68
N GLY A 509 -4.71 -18.35 -2.48
CA GLY A 509 -5.18 -19.19 -1.38
C GLY A 509 -4.34 -19.13 -0.11
N ASP A 510 -3.26 -18.35 -0.06
CA ASP A 510 -2.47 -18.22 1.16
C ASP A 510 -3.23 -17.40 2.21
N LEU A 511 -3.19 -17.85 3.47
CA LEU A 511 -3.78 -17.13 4.59
C LEU A 511 -2.99 -15.87 4.90
N MET A 512 -3.70 -14.77 5.05
CA MET A 512 -3.11 -13.50 5.47
C MET A 512 -2.65 -13.53 6.93
N ALA A 513 -1.68 -12.67 7.26
CA ALA A 513 -1.17 -12.47 8.62
C ALA A 513 -2.06 -11.56 9.50
N PHE A 514 -3.32 -11.42 9.13
CA PHE A 514 -4.28 -10.53 9.78
C PHE A 514 -5.52 -11.31 10.22
N GLU A 515 -6.09 -10.87 11.35
CA GLU A 515 -7.27 -11.47 11.96
C GLU A 515 -8.25 -10.36 12.32
N ASN A 516 -9.56 -10.66 12.28
CA ASN A 516 -10.62 -9.75 12.75
C ASN A 516 -10.67 -8.37 12.06
N LEU A 517 -10.18 -8.27 10.82
CA LEU A 517 -10.20 -6.99 10.09
C LEU A 517 -11.59 -6.65 9.53
N LEU A 518 -12.29 -7.67 9.05
CA LEU A 518 -13.55 -7.54 8.33
C LEU A 518 -14.75 -7.79 9.22
N ARG A 519 -15.88 -7.19 8.85
CA ARG A 519 -17.15 -7.36 9.57
C ARG A 519 -17.91 -8.58 9.14
N ASN A 520 -18.80 -9.02 10.03
CA ASN A 520 -19.71 -10.14 9.83
C ASN A 520 -18.96 -11.44 9.49
N THR A 521 -17.69 -11.50 9.87
CA THR A 521 -16.89 -12.72 9.84
C THR A 521 -16.77 -13.26 11.26
N PRO A 522 -16.62 -14.59 11.43
CA PRO A 522 -16.39 -15.17 12.75
C PRO A 522 -15.19 -14.52 13.43
N THR A 523 -15.28 -14.27 14.74
CA THR A 523 -14.12 -13.85 15.54
C THR A 523 -13.01 -14.88 15.36
N SER A 524 -11.77 -14.43 15.17
CA SER A 524 -10.56 -15.19 14.78
C SER A 524 -10.51 -15.70 13.33
N SER A 525 -11.37 -15.21 12.43
CA SER A 525 -11.25 -15.56 11.02
C SER A 525 -9.99 -14.93 10.40
N ARG A 526 -9.09 -15.78 9.91
CA ARG A 526 -8.13 -15.41 8.88
C ARG A 526 -8.79 -15.58 7.51
N HIS A 527 -8.40 -14.72 6.58
CA HIS A 527 -8.85 -14.79 5.21
C HIS A 527 -7.66 -15.13 4.32
N THR A 528 -7.93 -15.82 3.23
CA THR A 528 -6.97 -15.92 2.13
C THR A 528 -6.85 -14.57 1.42
N ASN A 529 -5.76 -14.37 0.67
CA ASN A 529 -5.57 -13.15 -0.11
C ASN A 529 -6.75 -12.85 -1.04
N VAL A 530 -7.26 -13.87 -1.76
CA VAL A 530 -8.39 -13.70 -2.68
C VAL A 530 -9.72 -13.44 -1.98
N GLU A 531 -9.95 -14.07 -0.81
CA GLU A 531 -11.13 -13.79 0.00
C GLU A 531 -11.13 -12.34 0.50
N PHE A 532 -10.01 -11.87 1.06
CA PHE A 532 -9.89 -10.49 1.54
C PHE A 532 -10.00 -9.48 0.39
N TYR A 533 -9.40 -9.77 -0.77
CA TYR A 533 -9.53 -8.98 -1.98
C TYR A 533 -10.98 -8.82 -2.45
N ASN A 534 -11.76 -9.91 -2.42
CA ASN A 534 -13.17 -9.90 -2.82
C ASN A 534 -14.07 -9.19 -1.78
N MET A 535 -13.65 -9.18 -0.52
CA MET A 535 -14.36 -8.50 0.58
C MET A 535 -13.93 -7.06 0.82
N THR A 536 -12.94 -6.55 0.09
CA THR A 536 -12.53 -5.14 0.17
C THR A 536 -13.03 -4.38 -1.06
N GLY A 537 -13.39 -3.11 -0.91
CA GLY A 537 -13.80 -2.30 -2.05
C GLY A 537 -14.84 -1.26 -1.69
N PRO A 538 -15.15 -0.32 -2.60
CA PRO A 538 -16.01 0.83 -2.32
C PRO A 538 -17.47 0.45 -2.00
N PHE A 539 -17.89 -0.78 -2.33
CA PHE A 539 -19.26 -1.28 -2.12
C PHE A 539 -19.33 -2.43 -1.14
N SER A 540 -18.18 -2.88 -0.63
CA SER A 540 -18.19 -4.06 0.19
C SER A 540 -18.84 -3.74 1.53
N ILE A 541 -19.83 -4.55 1.89
CA ILE A 541 -20.46 -4.51 3.20
C ILE A 541 -19.48 -4.86 4.33
N HIS A 542 -18.35 -5.50 3.98
CA HIS A 542 -17.30 -5.91 4.92
C HIS A 542 -16.26 -4.82 5.17
N THR A 543 -16.16 -3.81 4.28
CA THR A 543 -15.21 -2.70 4.43
C THR A 543 -15.77 -1.66 5.41
N ASN A 544 -14.96 -1.23 6.39
CA ASN A 544 -15.41 -0.38 7.50
C ASN A 544 -15.35 1.13 7.21
N TYR A 545 -14.83 1.51 6.06
CA TYR A 545 -14.57 2.90 5.69
C TYR A 545 -14.92 3.16 4.23
N VAL A 546 -14.99 4.44 3.89
CA VAL A 546 -15.05 4.97 2.53
C VAL A 546 -14.06 6.13 2.40
N TYR A 547 -13.77 6.53 1.16
CA TYR A 547 -13.01 7.74 0.86
C TYR A 547 -13.96 8.91 0.62
N ASP A 548 -13.68 10.06 1.22
CA ASP A 548 -14.37 11.33 0.98
C ASP A 548 -14.49 11.66 -0.52
N HIS A 549 -13.38 11.53 -1.25
CA HIS A 549 -13.25 11.88 -2.65
C HIS A 549 -12.86 10.65 -3.47
N LEU A 550 -13.71 9.63 -3.57
CA LEU A 550 -13.34 8.38 -4.24
C LEU A 550 -12.75 8.57 -5.66
N THR A 551 -13.41 9.34 -6.51
CA THR A 551 -13.07 9.50 -7.94
C THR A 551 -12.38 10.81 -8.31
N ASN A 552 -12.52 11.85 -7.47
CA ASN A 552 -12.05 13.20 -7.76
C ASN A 552 -10.70 13.45 -7.08
N PHE A 553 -9.62 13.34 -7.85
CA PHE A 553 -8.29 13.69 -7.37
C PHE A 553 -8.09 15.18 -7.64
N THR A 554 -8.19 16.02 -6.59
CA THR A 554 -8.39 17.48 -6.69
C THR A 554 -7.53 18.19 -7.73
N GLN A 555 -6.23 17.86 -7.83
CA GLN A 555 -5.33 18.47 -8.83
C GLN A 555 -5.25 17.71 -10.16
N CYS A 556 -5.70 16.46 -10.20
CA CYS A 556 -5.64 15.62 -11.38
C CYS A 556 -6.94 15.66 -12.21
N GLY A 557 -8.04 16.13 -11.60
CA GLY A 557 -9.39 15.97 -12.12
C GLY A 557 -9.79 14.50 -12.16
N ASP A 558 -10.57 14.12 -13.17
CA ASP A 558 -10.85 12.71 -13.42
C ASP A 558 -9.57 11.98 -13.86
N ILE A 559 -9.22 10.93 -13.11
CA ILE A 559 -8.07 10.07 -13.38
C ILE A 559 -8.37 9.01 -14.44
N VAL A 560 -9.65 8.65 -14.62
CA VAL A 560 -10.11 7.79 -15.70
C VAL A 560 -10.66 8.71 -16.79
N LYS A 561 -9.96 8.81 -17.92
CA LYS A 561 -10.59 9.45 -19.08
C LYS A 561 -11.80 8.60 -19.46
N GLN A 562 -13.00 9.17 -19.35
CA GLN A 562 -14.14 8.63 -20.10
C GLN A 562 -13.76 8.73 -21.59
N GLU A 563 -13.28 7.62 -22.18
CA GLU A 563 -13.30 7.52 -23.62
C GLU A 563 -14.75 7.71 -24.04
N GLY A 564 -14.97 8.70 -24.92
CA GLY A 564 -16.27 9.28 -25.19
C GLY A 564 -17.35 8.21 -25.32
N THR A 565 -18.50 8.48 -24.70
CA THR A 565 -19.78 7.84 -24.99
C THR A 565 -19.78 7.31 -26.42
N PHE A 566 -19.77 5.98 -26.57
CA PHE A 566 -20.13 5.37 -27.84
C PHE A 566 -21.54 5.88 -28.16
N SER A 567 -21.63 6.88 -29.04
CA SER A 567 -22.89 7.22 -29.68
C SER A 567 -23.29 5.97 -30.45
N SER A 568 -24.34 5.32 -29.96
CA SER A 568 -25.01 4.18 -30.59
C SER A 568 -25.23 4.36 -32.08
#